data_AF-A0A0A1CXB9-F1
#
_entry.id   AF-A0A0A1CXB9-F1
#
_cell.length_a   1.000
_cell.length_b   1.000
_cell.length_c   1.000
_cell.angle_alpha   90.00
_cell.angle_beta   90.00
_cell.angle_gamma   90.00
#
_symmetry.space_group_name_H-M   'P 1'
#
loop_
_entity.id
_entity.type
_entity.pdbx_description
1 polymer ?
#
loop_
_entity_poly.entity_id
_entity_poly.type
_entity_poly.pdbx_seq_one_letter_code
_entity_poly.pdbx_strand_id
1 'polypeptide(L)'
;MASWEAFYDASLTAGLEWQSPQLAAEFTVTGDRLAQRLADELGSGFAVEFHSYEPGATRTLFSSGSPATNAAAAAALLGLVRAEEELQARLRSDTAPGGSWSAYAPLPGTVFGSGSGSAPGSGSQVGY
;
A
#
# COMPACT_ATOMS: atom_id res chain seq x y z
N MET A 1 -17.10 -6.72 12.66
CA MET A 1 -15.68 -6.43 12.41
C MET A 1 -15.04 -5.77 13.63
N ALA A 2 -15.52 -4.60 14.08
CA ALA A 2 -15.02 -3.93 15.30
C ALA A 2 -15.00 -4.81 16.57
N SER A 3 -15.99 -5.69 16.78
CA SER A 3 -16.00 -6.60 17.92
C SER A 3 -14.92 -7.68 17.87
N TRP A 4 -14.52 -8.11 16.67
CA TRP A 4 -13.46 -9.10 16.48
C TRP A 4 -12.08 -8.47 16.66
N GLU A 5 -11.91 -7.24 16.19
CA GLU A 5 -10.71 -6.43 16.43
C GLU A 5 -10.53 -6.12 17.93
N ALA A 6 -11.58 -5.68 18.61
CA ALA A 6 -11.53 -5.47 20.05
C ALA A 6 -11.22 -6.76 20.83
N PHE A 7 -11.73 -7.91 20.37
CA PHE A 7 -11.38 -9.22 20.93
C PHE A 7 -9.90 -9.55 20.72
N TYR A 8 -9.36 -9.30 19.53
CA TYR A 8 -7.94 -9.48 19.22
C TYR A 8 -7.07 -8.67 20.17
N ASP A 9 -7.32 -7.36 20.27
CA ASP A 9 -6.54 -6.47 21.13
C ASP A 9 -6.58 -6.90 22.60
N ALA A 10 -7.77 -7.31 23.08
CA ALA A 10 -7.95 -7.78 24.45
C ALA A 10 -7.32 -9.16 24.73
N SER A 11 -7.04 -9.94 23.68
CA SER A 11 -6.50 -11.31 23.78
C SER A 11 -4.98 -11.38 23.77
N LEU A 12 -4.31 -10.24 23.57
CA LEU A 12 -2.86 -10.14 23.53
C LEU A 12 -2.29 -9.62 24.85
N THR A 13 -1.06 -10.02 25.15
CA THR A 13 -0.24 -9.42 26.20
C THR A 13 0.32 -8.09 25.72
N ALA A 14 0.93 -7.32 26.63
CA ALA A 14 1.64 -6.09 26.25
C ALA A 14 2.79 -6.32 25.23
N GLY A 15 3.30 -7.56 25.14
CA GLY A 15 4.30 -7.96 24.16
C GLY A 15 3.73 -8.42 22.82
N LEU A 16 2.42 -8.25 22.58
CA LEU A 16 1.70 -8.74 21.40
C LEU A 16 1.74 -10.27 21.24
N GLU A 17 1.94 -10.99 22.35
CA GLU A 17 1.82 -12.44 22.39
C GLU A 17 0.41 -12.85 22.81
N TRP A 18 -0.07 -14.00 22.33
CA TRP A 18 -1.36 -14.53 22.77
C TRP A 18 -1.35 -14.85 24.26
N GLN A 19 -2.37 -14.37 24.98
CA GLN A 19 -2.53 -14.68 26.40
C GLN A 19 -2.81 -16.17 26.64
N SER A 20 -3.45 -16.85 25.67
CA SER A 20 -3.60 -18.31 25.69
C SER A 20 -3.77 -18.89 24.27
N PRO A 21 -3.42 -20.16 24.06
CA PRO A 21 -3.68 -20.86 22.79
C PRO A 21 -5.18 -20.90 22.44
N GLN A 22 -6.06 -20.93 23.44
CA GLN A 22 -7.50 -20.99 23.24
C GLN A 22 -8.04 -19.69 22.61
N LEU A 23 -7.60 -18.53 23.11
CA LEU A 23 -7.99 -17.22 22.56
C LEU A 23 -7.49 -17.07 21.11
N ALA A 24 -6.30 -17.59 20.85
CA ALA A 24 -5.69 -17.56 19.54
C ALA A 24 -6.48 -18.45 18.55
N ALA A 25 -6.87 -19.67 18.95
CA ALA A 25 -7.75 -20.51 18.16
C ALA A 25 -9.13 -19.87 17.90
N GLU A 26 -9.73 -19.21 18.89
CA GLU A 26 -11.01 -18.50 18.76
C GLU A 26 -10.91 -17.32 17.79
N PHE A 27 -9.80 -16.58 17.82
CA PHE A 27 -9.51 -15.53 16.86
C PHE A 27 -9.49 -16.06 15.42
N THR A 28 -8.80 -17.17 15.17
CA THR A 28 -8.70 -17.79 13.84
C THR A 28 -10.06 -18.26 13.34
N VAL A 29 -10.82 -18.99 14.16
CA VAL A 29 -12.16 -19.47 13.77
C VAL A 29 -13.11 -18.32 13.45
N THR A 30 -13.04 -17.24 14.24
CA THR A 30 -13.86 -16.05 14.00
C THR A 30 -13.40 -15.29 12.76
N GLY A 31 -12.08 -15.21 12.55
CA GLY A 31 -11.46 -14.62 11.37
C GLY A 31 -11.87 -15.32 10.08
N ASP A 32 -11.82 -16.66 10.05
CA ASP A 32 -12.26 -17.46 8.90
C ASP A 32 -13.73 -17.17 8.54
N ARG A 33 -14.62 -17.09 9.54
CA ARG A 33 -16.04 -16.77 9.32
C ARG A 33 -16.23 -15.36 8.77
N LEU A 34 -15.45 -14.40 9.26
CA LEU A 34 -15.50 -13.03 8.77
C LEU A 34 -14.94 -12.92 7.35
N ALA A 35 -13.87 -13.65 7.03
CA ALA A 35 -13.30 -13.70 5.69
C ALA A 35 -14.27 -14.31 4.68
N GLN A 36 -14.93 -15.42 5.02
CA GLN A 36 -16.00 -15.99 4.18
C GLN A 36 -17.16 -15.01 3.98
N ARG A 37 -17.63 -14.37 5.06
CA ARG A 37 -18.70 -13.36 4.95
C ARG A 37 -18.28 -12.20 4.04
N LEU A 38 -17.05 -11.73 4.15
CA LEU A 38 -16.54 -10.67 3.29
C LEU A 38 -16.48 -11.13 1.82
N ALA A 39 -16.08 -12.37 1.56
CA ALA A 39 -16.12 -12.95 0.21
C ALA A 39 -17.55 -12.99 -0.35
N ASP A 40 -18.55 -13.31 0.48
CA ASP A 40 -19.96 -13.28 0.08
C ASP A 40 -20.51 -11.85 -0.12
N GLU A 41 -20.02 -10.87 0.65
CA GLU A 41 -20.35 -9.46 0.45
C GLU A 41 -19.82 -8.93 -0.88
N LEU A 42 -18.61 -9.36 -1.28
CA LEU A 42 -17.96 -8.96 -2.53
C LEU A 42 -18.42 -9.76 -3.75
N GLY A 43 -18.85 -11.01 -3.55
CA GLY A 43 -19.30 -11.92 -4.60
C GLY A 43 -18.19 -12.57 -5.41
N SER A 44 -18.59 -13.31 -6.45
CA SER A 44 -17.72 -14.23 -7.22
C SER A 44 -16.57 -13.61 -8.01
N GLY A 45 -16.49 -12.28 -8.09
CA GLY A 45 -15.35 -11.58 -8.70
C GLY A 45 -14.13 -11.44 -7.80
N PHE A 46 -14.24 -11.85 -6.52
CA PHE A 46 -13.22 -11.60 -5.51
C PHE A 46 -12.86 -12.85 -4.72
N ALA A 47 -11.65 -12.81 -4.18
CA ALA A 47 -11.19 -13.74 -3.16
C ALA A 47 -10.62 -12.94 -1.99
N VAL A 48 -10.89 -13.43 -0.78
CA VAL A 48 -10.41 -12.88 0.48
C VAL A 48 -9.38 -13.84 1.04
N GLU A 49 -8.16 -13.37 1.24
CA GLU A 49 -7.10 -14.13 1.90
C GLU A 49 -7.08 -13.80 3.39
N PHE A 50 -7.03 -14.83 4.23
CA PHE A 50 -6.86 -14.68 5.67
C PHE A 50 -5.63 -15.46 6.14
N HIS A 51 -4.86 -14.82 7.03
CA HIS A 51 -3.66 -15.37 7.64
C HIS A 51 -3.91 -15.61 9.13
N SER A 52 -3.86 -16.87 9.54
CA SER A 52 -3.80 -17.19 10.97
C SER A 52 -2.47 -16.71 11.54
N TYR A 53 -2.47 -16.42 12.84
CA TYR A 53 -1.34 -15.88 13.59
C TYR A 53 -0.18 -16.89 13.79
N GLU A 54 -0.44 -18.18 13.56
CA GLU A 54 0.53 -19.22 13.86
C GLU A 54 1.72 -19.14 12.88
N PRO A 55 2.98 -19.22 13.37
CA PRO A 55 4.14 -19.27 12.50
C PRO A 55 4.04 -20.45 11.52
N GLY A 56 4.04 -20.14 10.23
CA GLY A 56 3.89 -21.17 9.18
C GLY A 56 2.44 -21.58 8.90
N ALA A 57 1.44 -20.87 9.46
CA ALA A 57 0.04 -21.10 9.13
C ALA A 57 -0.21 -21.00 7.62
N THR A 58 -0.98 -21.96 7.12
CA THR A 58 -1.43 -21.95 5.73
C THR A 58 -2.37 -20.76 5.50
N ARG A 59 -2.14 -20.08 4.39
CA ARG A 59 -3.02 -19.03 3.87
C ARG A 59 -4.33 -19.66 3.43
N THR A 60 -5.44 -19.19 3.98
CA THR A 60 -6.77 -19.65 3.55
C THR A 60 -7.36 -18.61 2.62
N LEU A 61 -7.77 -19.06 1.44
CA LEU A 61 -8.43 -18.23 0.44
C LEU A 61 -9.93 -18.55 0.45
N PHE A 62 -10.75 -17.52 0.63
CA PHE A 62 -12.19 -17.59 0.64
C PHE A 62 -12.74 -16.90 -0.60
N SER A 63 -13.62 -17.57 -1.33
CA SER A 63 -14.31 -17.00 -2.48
C SER A 63 -15.79 -17.37 -2.43
N SER A 64 -16.63 -16.53 -3.03
CA SER A 64 -18.06 -16.83 -3.16
C SER A 64 -18.35 -17.36 -4.57
N GLY A 65 -19.22 -18.37 -4.66
CA GLY A 65 -19.77 -18.80 -5.96
C GLY A 65 -20.94 -17.94 -6.44
N SER A 66 -21.40 -17.00 -5.61
CA SER A 66 -22.63 -16.24 -5.83
C SER A 66 -22.36 -14.77 -6.16
N PRO A 67 -23.35 -14.05 -6.72
CA PRO A 67 -23.29 -12.59 -6.84
C PRO A 67 -23.11 -11.91 -5.47
N ALA A 68 -22.53 -10.71 -5.50
CA ALA A 68 -22.29 -9.90 -4.31
C ALA A 68 -23.57 -9.67 -3.50
N THR A 69 -23.56 -10.05 -2.23
CA THR A 69 -24.66 -9.70 -1.31
C THR A 69 -24.63 -8.20 -0.94
N ASN A 70 -23.48 -7.54 -1.12
CA ASN A 70 -23.31 -6.10 -0.96
C ASN A 70 -22.63 -5.49 -2.21
N ALA A 71 -23.43 -5.24 -3.25
CA ALA A 71 -22.95 -4.68 -4.51
C ALA A 71 -22.24 -3.31 -4.36
N ALA A 72 -22.61 -2.51 -3.36
CA ALA A 72 -21.97 -1.22 -3.10
C ALA A 72 -20.52 -1.39 -2.62
N ALA A 73 -20.27 -2.35 -1.72
CA ALA A 73 -18.92 -2.68 -1.27
C ALA A 73 -18.05 -3.22 -2.41
N ALA A 74 -18.59 -4.14 -3.23
CA ALA A 74 -17.90 -4.65 -4.40
C ALA A 74 -17.53 -3.53 -5.39
N ALA A 75 -18.46 -2.62 -5.67
CA ALA A 75 -18.22 -1.48 -6.55
C ALA A 75 -17.17 -0.51 -6.00
N ALA A 76 -17.19 -0.23 -4.69
CA ALA A 76 -16.18 0.61 -4.04
C ALA A 76 -14.78 -0.02 -4.16
N LEU A 77 -14.67 -1.33 -3.93
CA LEU A 77 -13.40 -2.05 -4.06
C LEU A 77 -12.88 -2.02 -5.50
N LEU A 78 -13.75 -2.25 -6.50
CA LEU A 78 -13.37 -2.08 -7.92
C LEU A 78 -12.90 -0.66 -8.24
N GLY A 79 -13.53 0.34 -7.63
CA GLY A 79 -13.11 1.73 -7.77
C GLY A 79 -11.68 1.97 -7.30
N LEU A 80 -11.31 1.39 -6.15
CA LEU A 80 -9.94 1.47 -5.62
C LEU A 80 -8.94 0.76 -6.54
N VAL A 81 -9.28 -0.44 -7.04
CA VAL A 81 -8.41 -1.18 -7.98
C VAL A 81 -8.15 -0.38 -9.24
N ARG A 82 -9.19 0.22 -9.83
CA ARG A 82 -9.05 1.06 -11.03
C ARG A 82 -8.18 2.29 -10.78
N ALA A 83 -8.35 2.95 -9.64
CA ALA A 83 -7.54 4.12 -9.29
C ALA A 83 -6.05 3.77 -9.15
N GLU A 84 -5.74 2.59 -8.58
CA GLU A 84 -4.37 2.09 -8.48
C GLU A 84 -3.80 1.71 -9.86
N GLU A 85 -4.57 1.04 -10.71
CA GLU A 85 -4.16 0.72 -12.08
C GLU A 85 -3.84 1.98 -12.91
N GLU A 86 -4.66 3.02 -12.77
CA GLU A 86 -4.44 4.33 -13.40
C GLU A 86 -3.15 5.00 -12.90
N LEU A 87 -2.90 4.97 -11.58
CA LEU A 87 -1.66 5.47 -11.00
C LEU A 87 -0.44 4.71 -11.53
N GLN A 88 -0.50 3.37 -11.53
CA GLN A 88 0.58 2.54 -12.05
C GLN A 88 0.82 2.73 -13.55
N ALA A 89 -0.22 2.95 -14.34
CA ALA A 89 -0.09 3.27 -15.75
C ALA A 89 0.67 4.59 -15.95
N ARG A 90 0.34 5.63 -15.17
CA ARG A 90 1.02 6.93 -15.19
C ARG A 90 2.50 6.82 -14.81
N LEU A 91 2.79 6.10 -13.72
CA LEU A 91 4.18 5.89 -13.29
C LEU A 91 5.00 5.13 -14.33
N ARG A 92 4.42 4.13 -14.98
CA ARG A 92 5.07 3.40 -16.08
C ARG A 92 5.32 4.29 -17.30
N SER A 93 4.39 5.18 -17.66
CA SER A 93 4.61 6.13 -18.76
C SER A 93 5.70 7.16 -18.44
N ASP A 94 5.81 7.60 -17.18
CA ASP A 94 6.84 8.54 -16.73
C ASP A 94 8.25 7.91 -16.68
N THR A 95 8.32 6.57 -16.71
CA THR A 95 9.58 5.79 -16.72
C THR A 95 10.00 5.37 -18.13
N ALA A 96 9.55 6.08 -19.18
CA ALA A 96 9.98 5.82 -20.55
C ALA A 96 11.52 5.91 -20.69
N PRO A 97 12.17 5.00 -21.44
CA PRO A 97 13.62 4.98 -21.58
C PRO A 97 14.08 6.23 -22.35
N GLY A 98 14.58 7.22 -21.61
CA GLY A 98 15.04 8.51 -22.14
C GLY A 98 14.86 9.69 -21.19
N GLY A 99 13.99 9.60 -20.18
CA GLY A 99 13.84 10.63 -19.15
C GLY A 99 14.78 10.41 -17.98
N SER A 100 15.89 11.16 -17.91
CA SER A 100 16.72 11.18 -16.69
C SER A 100 16.07 12.08 -15.64
N TRP A 101 15.63 11.49 -14.53
CA TRP A 101 15.21 12.25 -13.36
C TRP A 101 16.43 12.54 -12.48
N SER A 102 16.80 13.82 -12.36
CA SER A 102 17.88 14.25 -11.45
C SER A 102 17.26 14.91 -10.23
N ALA A 103 17.43 14.30 -9.06
CA ALA A 103 17.13 14.94 -7.78
C ALA A 103 18.36 15.76 -7.37
N TYR A 104 18.21 17.09 -7.33
CA TYR A 104 19.24 17.98 -6.80
C TYR A 104 18.93 18.27 -5.33
N ALA A 105 19.78 17.79 -4.43
CA ALA A 105 19.78 18.20 -3.04
C ALA A 105 20.94 19.19 -2.84
N PRO A 106 20.68 20.51 -2.75
CA PRO A 106 21.72 21.44 -2.33
C PRO A 106 22.16 21.04 -0.92
N LEU A 107 23.48 21.03 -0.66
CA LEU A 107 24.00 20.88 0.69
C LEU A 107 23.34 21.95 1.58
N PRO A 108 22.96 21.63 2.83
CA PRO A 108 22.44 22.61 3.77
C PRO A 108 23.37 23.82 3.84
N GLY A 109 22.87 25.02 3.51
CA GLY A 109 23.65 26.26 3.45
C GLY A 109 23.98 26.77 2.04
N THR A 110 23.62 26.05 0.98
CA THR A 110 23.80 26.55 -0.40
C THR A 110 22.69 27.55 -0.74
N VAL A 111 23.02 28.84 -0.79
CA VAL A 111 22.12 29.90 -1.28
C VAL A 111 22.39 30.10 -2.76
N PHE A 112 21.37 29.99 -3.61
CA PHE A 112 21.49 30.38 -5.02
C PHE A 112 21.71 31.89 -5.09
N GLY A 113 22.93 32.30 -5.45
CA GLY A 113 23.23 33.71 -5.70
C GLY A 113 22.40 34.22 -6.87
N SER A 114 21.51 35.17 -6.62
CA SER A 114 20.82 35.94 -7.65
C SER A 114 21.80 36.94 -8.28
N GLY A 115 22.75 36.41 -9.06
CA GLY A 115 23.68 37.21 -9.85
C GLY A 115 22.98 37.84 -11.05
N SER A 116 22.25 38.93 -10.80
CA SER A 116 21.86 39.88 -11.85
C SER A 116 23.05 40.80 -12.15
N GLY A 117 23.49 40.79 -13.41
CA GLY A 117 24.28 41.86 -14.03
C GLY A 117 25.81 41.81 -13.83
N SER A 118 26.55 41.54 -14.90
CA SER A 118 27.43 42.52 -15.57
C SER A 118 28.40 41.82 -16.53
N ALA A 119 28.36 42.22 -17.81
CA ALA A 119 29.47 42.00 -18.72
C ALA A 119 30.69 42.83 -18.29
N PRO A 120 31.91 42.37 -18.57
CA PRO A 120 32.83 43.27 -19.28
C PRO A 120 33.55 42.56 -20.43
N GLY A 121 33.76 43.32 -21.51
CA GLY A 121 34.55 42.89 -22.66
C GLY A 121 36.05 43.21 -22.54
N SER A 122 36.77 42.61 -23.49
CA SER A 122 38.00 43.05 -24.18
C SER A 122 39.39 43.00 -23.50
N GLY A 123 40.26 42.21 -24.17
CA GLY A 123 41.71 42.42 -24.37
C GLY A 123 42.63 41.51 -23.52
N SER A 124 43.73 40.90 -23.98
CA SER A 124 44.42 40.79 -25.29
C SER A 124 45.52 39.69 -25.18
N GLN A 125 45.74 38.95 -26.29
CA GLN A 125 47.00 38.48 -26.90
C GLN A 125 48.13 37.75 -26.10
N VAL A 126 48.46 36.52 -26.54
CA VAL A 126 49.80 35.99 -26.96
C VAL A 126 49.53 34.60 -27.59
N GLY A 127 50.04 34.16 -28.75
CA GLY A 127 51.28 34.49 -29.46
C GLY A 127 52.22 33.28 -29.37
N TYR A 128 52.09 32.31 -30.30
CA TYR A 128 53.15 31.55 -31.00
C TYR A 128 52.53 30.69 -32.10
#